data_AF-A0A4U0YT02-F1
#
_entry.id   AF-A0A4U0YT02-F1
#
_cell.length_a   1.000
_cell.length_b   1.000
_cell.length_c   1.000
_cell.angle_alpha   90.00
_cell.angle_beta   90.00
_cell.angle_gamma   90.00
#
_symmetry.space_group_name_H-M   'P 1'
#
loop_
_entity.id
_entity.type
_entity.pdbx_description
1 polymer ?
#
loop_
_entity_poly.entity_id
_entity_poly.type
_entity_poly.pdbx_seq_one_letter_code
_entity_poly.pdbx_strand_id
1 'polypeptide(L)' 'RAAGDAALARHLAAQRGAQHEVLMESPRMGRTGQFTEVSLDADQPEGQIVRATITGQEGGRLTATVADQVRAA' A
#
# COMPACT_ATOMS: atom_id res chain seq x y z
N ARG A 1 21.16 -9.92 -9.63
CA ARG A 1 19.69 -9.83 -9.48
C ARG A 1 19.25 -10.32 -8.11
N ALA A 2 19.63 -11.53 -7.67
CA ALA A 2 19.25 -12.09 -6.36
C ALA A 2 19.40 -11.17 -5.13
N ALA A 3 20.50 -10.40 -5.02
CA ALA A 3 20.68 -9.47 -3.89
C ALA A 3 19.67 -8.31 -3.87
N GLY A 4 19.24 -7.84 -5.05
CA GLY A 4 18.22 -6.80 -5.18
C GLY A 4 16.83 -7.33 -4.80
N ASP A 5 16.48 -8.52 -5.27
CA ASP A 5 15.21 -9.16 -4.95
C ASP A 5 15.08 -9.45 -3.45
N ALA A 6 16.17 -9.91 -2.81
CA ALA A 6 16.22 -10.13 -1.37
C ALA A 6 16.14 -8.81 -0.56
N ALA A 7 16.76 -7.73 -1.05
CA ALA A 7 16.64 -6.42 -0.42
C ALA A 7 15.21 -5.89 -0.51
N LEU A 8 14.57 -6.00 -1.68
CA LEU A 8 13.17 -5.63 -1.89
C LEU A 8 12.25 -6.43 -0.98
N ALA A 9 12.38 -7.75 -0.95
CA ALA A 9 11.55 -8.62 -0.12
C ALA A 9 11.67 -8.28 1.38
N ARG A 10 12.88 -7.98 1.87
CA ARG A 10 13.09 -7.54 3.27
C ARG A 10 12.46 -6.18 3.54
N HIS A 11 12.61 -5.23 2.63
CA HIS A 11 12.02 -3.90 2.76
C HIS A 11 10.49 -3.97 2.86
N LEU A 12 9.86 -4.72 1.96
CA LEU A 12 8.41 -4.90 1.92
C LEU A 12 7.90 -5.69 3.14
N ALA A 13 8.60 -6.74 3.54
CA ALA A 13 8.25 -7.51 4.75
C ALA A 13 8.27 -6.64 6.01
N ALA A 14 9.20 -5.68 6.10
CA ALA A 14 9.29 -4.76 7.23
C ALA A 14 8.10 -3.77 7.32
N GLN A 15 7.30 -3.62 6.27
CA GLN A 15 6.12 -2.74 6.28
C GLN A 15 4.88 -3.41 6.87
N ARG A 16 4.87 -4.73 7.07
CA ARG A 16 3.68 -5.45 7.56
C ARG A 16 3.23 -4.90 8.91
N GLY A 17 1.96 -4.54 9.03
CA GLY A 17 1.35 -3.93 10.21
C GLY A 17 1.53 -2.42 10.33
N ALA A 18 2.37 -1.80 9.48
CA ALA A 18 2.48 -0.35 9.42
C ALA A 18 1.23 0.27 8.78
N GLN A 19 0.93 1.50 9.17
CA GLN A 19 -0.04 2.35 8.49
C GLN A 19 0.69 3.29 7.54
N HIS A 20 0.16 3.43 6.33
CA HIS A 20 0.64 4.40 5.35
C HIS A 20 -0.51 5.25 4.82
N GLU A 21 -0.17 6.49 4.52
CA GLU A 21 -0.94 7.33 3.60
C GLU A 21 -0.62 6.88 2.17
N VAL A 22 -1.66 6.53 1.41
CA VAL A 22 -1.59 5.96 0.07
C VAL A 22 -2.34 6.87 -0.88
N LEU A 23 -1.65 7.41 -1.88
CA LEU A 23 -2.27 8.12 -2.98
C LEU A 23 -2.86 7.11 -3.96
N MET A 24 -4.17 7.18 -4.19
CA MET A 24 -4.89 6.28 -5.09
C MET A 24 -4.68 6.66 -6.56
N GLU A 25 -4.10 5.74 -7.34
CA GLU A 25 -3.84 5.90 -8.78
C GLU A 25 -4.86 5.11 -9.64
N SER A 26 -5.51 4.11 -9.06
CA SER A 26 -6.66 3.38 -9.61
C SER A 26 -7.53 2.89 -8.46
N PRO A 27 -8.71 2.28 -8.70
CA PRO A 27 -9.64 1.92 -7.62
C PRO A 27 -9.04 0.94 -6.60
N ARG A 28 -8.09 0.09 -7.03
CA ARG A 28 -7.47 -0.96 -6.21
C ARG A 28 -5.96 -0.82 -6.04
N MET A 29 -5.37 0.27 -6.56
CA MET A 29 -3.92 0.48 -6.54
C MET A 29 -3.57 1.92 -6.19
N GLY A 30 -2.57 2.07 -5.32
CA GLY A 30 -1.97 3.36 -5.05
C GLY A 30 -0.49 3.23 -4.73
N ARG A 31 0.11 4.35 -4.33
CA ARG A 31 1.49 4.41 -3.84
C ARG A 31 1.58 5.11 -2.50
N THR A 32 2.46 4.61 -1.65
CA THR A 32 2.87 5.32 -0.44
C THR A 32 3.65 6.60 -0.82
N GLY A 33 3.85 7.51 0.14
CA GLY A 33 4.77 8.66 -0.04
C GLY A 33 6.22 8.28 -0.35
N GLN A 34 6.60 7.01 -0.13
CA GLN A 34 7.91 6.45 -0.52
C GLN A 34 7.88 5.77 -1.89
N PHE A 35 6.80 5.96 -2.66
CA PHE A 35 6.57 5.42 -4.00
C PHE A 35 6.41 3.89 -4.10
N THR A 36 6.32 3.19 -2.96
CA THR A 36 6.00 1.75 -2.91
C THR A 36 4.56 1.50 -3.35
N GLU A 37 4.37 0.59 -4.30
CA GLU A 37 3.05 0.16 -4.77
C GLU A 37 2.26 -0.57 -3.67
N VAL A 38 0.97 -0.27 -3.57
CA VAL A 38 0.05 -0.87 -2.61
C VAL A 38 -1.22 -1.31 -3.33
N SER A 39 -1.55 -2.60 -3.24
CA SER A 39 -2.83 -3.17 -3.66
C SER A 39 -3.81 -3.21 -2.50
N LEU A 40 -5.04 -2.81 -2.77
CA LEU A 40 -6.12 -2.68 -1.78
C LEU A 40 -7.20 -3.72 -2.00
N ASP A 41 -7.79 -4.20 -0.90
CA ASP A 41 -8.83 -5.24 -0.89
C ASP A 41 -10.25 -4.69 -1.12
N ALA A 42 -10.41 -3.37 -1.21
CA ALA A 42 -11.66 -2.67 -1.51
C ALA A 42 -11.41 -1.48 -2.46
N ASP A 43 -12.40 -1.14 -3.29
CA ASP A 43 -12.31 0.02 -4.20
C ASP A 43 -12.24 1.31 -3.38
N GLN A 44 -11.31 2.19 -3.73
CA GLN A 44 -11.16 3.51 -3.14
C GLN A 44 -11.27 4.58 -4.24
N PRO A 45 -11.70 5.80 -3.90
CA PRO A 45 -11.73 6.89 -4.87
C PRO A 45 -10.33 7.23 -5.39
N GLU A 46 -10.19 7.33 -6.71
CA GLU A 46 -8.96 7.76 -7.37
C GLU A 46 -8.61 9.21 -6.99
N GLY A 47 -7.31 9.52 -6.95
CA GLY A 47 -6.79 10.84 -6.61
C GLY A 47 -6.89 11.22 -5.12
N GLN A 48 -7.47 10.36 -4.27
CA GLN A 48 -7.51 10.57 -2.82
C GLN A 48 -6.31 9.95 -2.12
N ILE A 49 -5.96 10.53 -0.97
CA ILE A 49 -5.04 9.93 -0.02
C ILE A 49 -5.86 9.16 1.01
N VAL A 50 -5.66 7.84 1.08
CA VAL A 50 -6.32 6.97 2.07
C VAL A 50 -5.32 6.46 3.09
N ARG A 51 -5.77 6.21 4.32
CA ARG A 51 -4.97 5.53 5.34
C ARG A 51 -5.20 4.02 5.26
N ALA A 52 -4.15 3.29 4.88
CA ALA A 52 -4.19 1.85 4.73
C ALA A 52 -3.24 1.16 5.72
N THR A 53 -3.68 0.04 6.28
CA THR A 53 -2.85 -0.83 7.11
C THR A 53 -2.29 -1.95 6.24
N ILE A 54 -0.96 -2.09 6.20
CA ILE A 54 -0.31 -3.13 5.39
C ILE A 54 -0.54 -4.50 6.01
N THR A 55 -1.11 -5.41 5.25
CA THR A 55 -1.38 -6.78 5.66
C THR A 55 -0.33 -7.78 5.18
N GLY A 56 0.41 -7.43 4.12
CA GLY A 56 1.44 -8.27 3.55
C GLY A 56 2.06 -7.69 2.28
N GLN A 57 2.62 -8.58 1.46
CA GLN A 57 3.16 -8.27 0.14
C GLN A 57 2.88 -9.42 -0.83
N GLU A 58 2.71 -9.10 -2.11
CA GLU A 58 2.56 -10.05 -3.20
C GLU A 58 3.19 -9.46 -4.47
N GLY A 59 3.89 -10.25 -5.27
CA GLY A 59 4.40 -9.80 -6.57
C GLY A 59 5.32 -8.55 -6.54
N GLY A 60 5.99 -8.28 -5.42
CA GLY A 60 6.88 -7.11 -5.27
C GLY A 60 6.18 -5.80 -4.87
N ARG A 61 4.91 -5.87 -4.44
CA ARG A 61 4.13 -4.75 -3.92
C ARG A 61 3.50 -5.08 -2.57
N LEU A 62 3.07 -4.06 -1.83
CA LEU A 62 2.36 -4.23 -0.57
C LEU A 62 0.90 -4.59 -0.80
N THR A 63 0.29 -5.32 0.12
CA THR A 63 -1.16 -5.51 0.20
C THR A 63 -1.67 -4.83 1.46
N ALA A 64 -2.85 -4.20 1.40
CA ALA A 64 -3.36 -3.41 2.50
C ALA A 64 -4.89 -3.37 2.56
N THR A 65 -5.40 -3.00 3.73
CA THR A 65 -6.82 -2.73 3.96
C THR A 65 -6.98 -1.29 4.45
N VAL A 66 -7.99 -0.58 3.96
CA VAL A 66 -8.32 0.77 4.47
C VAL A 66 -9.22 0.61 5.69
N ALA A 67 -8.82 1.23 6.80
CA ALA A 67 -9.74 1.38 7.92
C ALA A 67 -10.77 2.44 7.52
N ASP A 68 -12.06 2.10 7.62
CA ASP A 68 -13.19 2.93 7.21
C ASP A 68 -13.00 4.38 7.68
N GLN A 69 -12.73 5.30 6.74
CA GLN A 69 -12.52 6.71 7.04
C GLN A 69 -13.84 7.44 6.82
N VAL A 70 -14.44 7.83 7.94
CA VAL A 70 -15.61 8.73 7.98
C VAL A 70 -15.30 9.99 7.15
N ARG A 71 -16.21 10.28 6.21
CA ARG A 71 -16.19 11.43 5.29
C ARG A 71 -15.61 12.70 5.91
N ALA A 72 -14.59 13.26 5.28
CA ALA A 72 -14.20 14.66 5.49
C ALA A 72 -14.76 15.51 4.35
N ALA A 73 -15.77 16.32 4.72
CA ALA A 73 -16.32 17.54 4.10
C ALA A 73 -16.65 17.52 2.59
#